data_AF-A0A9E5EEZ2-F1
#
_entry.id   AF-A0A9E5EEZ2-F1
#
_cell.length_a   1.000
_cell.length_b   1.000
_cell.length_c   1.000
_cell.angle_alpha   90.00
_cell.angle_beta   90.00
_cell.angle_gamma   90.00
#
_symmetry.space_group_name_H-M   'P 1'
#
loop_
_entity.id
_entity.type
_entity.pdbx_description
1 polymer ?
#
loop_
_entity_poly.entity_id
_entity_poly.type
_entity_poly.pdbx_seq_one_letter_code
_entity_poly.pdbx_strand_id
1 'polypeptide(L)'
;MGFLAYLLLGSLMGWAAAHYFPGFSPRNKGAKRAKRTKASYLWSIFLGILGTAFASYGGQAAGLFTAGQMLEWGSAIVGGFLLSAIYLLISTK
;
A
#
# COMPACT_ATOMS: atom_id res chain seq x y z
N MET A 1 7.47 -11.00 11.65
CA MET A 1 6.24 -10.59 12.36
C MET A 1 5.13 -11.61 12.18
N GLY A 2 4.08 -11.56 13.00
CA GLY A 2 2.89 -12.39 12.80
C GLY A 2 2.06 -11.92 11.60
N PHE A 3 1.44 -12.85 10.88
CA PHE A 3 0.57 -12.60 9.73
C PHE A 3 -0.45 -11.46 9.97
N LEU A 4 -1.01 -11.41 11.18
CA LEU A 4 -1.98 -10.39 11.59
C LEU A 4 -1.42 -8.96 11.52
N ALA A 5 -0.12 -8.76 11.74
CA ALA A 5 0.53 -7.47 11.61
C ALA A 5 0.50 -6.97 10.17
N TYR A 6 0.66 -7.88 9.19
CA TYR A 6 0.59 -7.53 7.77
C TYR A 6 -0.82 -7.11 7.35
N LEU A 7 -1.86 -7.75 7.90
CA LEU A 7 -3.23 -7.31 7.66
C LEU A 7 -3.49 -5.93 8.25
N LEU A 8 -3.10 -5.70 9.50
CA LEU A 8 -3.32 -4.41 10.17
C LEU A 8 -2.53 -3.27 9.51
N LEU A 9 -1.22 -3.44 9.35
CA LEU A 9 -0.35 -2.42 8.75
C LEU A 9 -0.70 -2.20 7.28
N GLY A 10 -0.90 -3.27 6.51
CA GLY A 10 -1.23 -3.18 5.10
C GLY A 10 -2.59 -2.54 4.87
N SER A 11 -3.60 -2.87 5.67
CA SER A 11 -4.92 -2.23 5.56
C SER A 11 -4.86 -0.76 5.97
N LEU A 12 -4.13 -0.43 7.04
CA LEU A 12 -3.97 0.94 7.50
C LEU A 12 -3.21 1.78 6.47
N MET A 13 -2.13 1.26 5.88
CA MET A 13 -1.36 1.93 4.84
C MET A 13 -2.13 2.05 3.53
N GLY A 14 -2.85 1.00 3.12
CA GLY A 14 -3.69 1.03 1.93
C GLY A 14 -4.88 1.97 2.05
N TRP A 15 -5.47 2.07 3.24
CA TRP A 15 -6.49 3.07 3.56
C TRP A 15 -5.90 4.48 3.63
N ALA A 16 -4.76 4.67 4.31
CA ALA A 16 -4.08 5.94 4.43
C ALA A 16 -3.63 6.46 3.06
N ALA A 17 -3.09 5.61 2.18
CA ALA A 17 -2.76 5.98 0.81
C ALA A 17 -4.02 6.45 0.06
N ALA A 18 -5.14 5.74 0.17
CA ALA A 18 -6.38 6.14 -0.48
C ALA A 18 -7.01 7.41 0.12
N HIS A 19 -6.77 7.70 1.40
CA HIS A 19 -7.30 8.86 2.12
C HIS A 19 -6.45 10.11 1.95
N TYR A 20 -5.12 10.02 2.14
CA TYR A 20 -4.16 11.13 2.05
C TYR A 20 -3.71 11.44 0.62
N PHE A 21 -3.81 10.48 -0.30
CA PHE A 21 -3.53 10.67 -1.71
C PHE A 21 -4.85 10.55 -2.50
N PRO A 22 -5.86 11.42 -2.23
CA PRO A 22 -7.09 11.43 -3.00
C PRO A 22 -6.86 11.94 -4.44
N GLY A 23 -5.69 12.53 -4.72
CA GLY A 23 -5.40 13.20 -5.99
C GLY A 23 -3.92 13.45 -6.28
N PHE A 24 -3.05 12.43 -6.22
CA PHE A 24 -1.82 12.47 -7.04
C PHE A 24 -2.22 12.30 -8.51
N SER A 25 -2.91 13.32 -9.03
CA SER A 25 -3.26 13.50 -10.41
C SER A 25 -2.41 14.66 -10.90
N PRO A 26 -1.29 14.41 -11.60
CA PRO A 26 -0.58 15.46 -12.29
C PRO A 26 -1.44 16.14 -13.37
N ARG A 27 -2.62 15.57 -13.70
CA ARG A 27 -3.31 15.86 -14.96
C ARG A 27 -4.84 15.78 -14.92
N ASN A 28 -5.52 16.25 -13.87
CA ASN A 28 -6.97 16.49 -14.01
C ASN A 28 -7.51 17.59 -13.09
N LYS A 29 -7.17 18.83 -13.44
CA LYS A 29 -8.16 19.92 -13.36
C LYS A 29 -9.14 19.71 -14.52
N GLY A 30 -10.30 19.09 -14.28
CA GLY A 30 -11.47 19.32 -15.16
C GLY A 30 -12.22 18.11 -15.72
N ALA A 31 -11.64 16.93 -15.92
CA ALA A 31 -12.39 15.83 -16.52
C ALA A 31 -12.86 14.83 -15.46
N LYS A 32 -14.15 14.93 -15.12
CA LYS A 32 -14.99 13.93 -14.44
C LYS A 32 -14.31 13.28 -13.23
N ARG A 33 -14.76 13.70 -12.05
CA ARG A 33 -14.65 12.99 -10.77
C ARG A 33 -15.20 11.56 -10.97
N ALA A 34 -14.40 10.68 -11.56
CA ALA A 34 -14.71 9.28 -11.73
C ALA A 34 -14.99 8.82 -10.30
N LYS A 35 -16.25 8.49 -10.06
CA LYS A 35 -16.79 8.12 -8.76
C LYS A 35 -15.92 6.99 -8.25
N ARG A 36 -14.88 7.30 -7.45
CA ARG A 36 -13.97 6.29 -6.87
C ARG A 36 -14.88 5.33 -6.14
N THR A 37 -15.11 4.17 -6.74
CA THR A 37 -16.04 3.18 -6.23
C THR A 37 -15.46 2.63 -4.94
N LYS A 38 -16.31 2.16 -4.02
CA LYS A 38 -15.84 1.43 -2.83
C LYS A 38 -14.81 0.33 -3.19
N ALA A 39 -14.91 -0.22 -4.40
CA ALA A 39 -13.95 -1.11 -5.01
C ALA A 39 -12.50 -0.56 -5.06
N SER A 40 -12.25 0.70 -5.43
CA SER A 40 -10.88 1.26 -5.45
C SER A 40 -10.26 1.36 -4.07
N TYR A 41 -11.07 1.64 -3.03
CA TYR A 41 -10.61 1.63 -1.64
C TYR A 41 -10.28 0.21 -1.18
N LEU A 42 -11.16 -0.76 -1.48
CA LEU A 42 -10.92 -2.16 -1.17
C LEU A 42 -9.67 -2.70 -1.86
N TRP A 43 -9.44 -2.31 -3.11
CA TRP A 43 -8.26 -2.73 -3.86
C TRP A 43 -6.97 -2.11 -3.33
N SER A 44 -7.02 -0.83 -2.94
CA SER A 44 -5.90 -0.16 -2.26
C SER A 44 -5.56 -0.84 -0.94
N ILE A 45 -6.56 -1.22 -0.14
CA ILE A 45 -6.36 -1.99 1.11
C ILE A 45 -5.74 -3.36 0.81
N PHE A 46 -6.28 -4.09 -0.17
CA PHE A 46 -5.76 -5.40 -0.57
C PHE A 46 -4.30 -5.33 -1.02
N LEU A 47 -3.96 -4.32 -1.83
CA LEU A 47 -2.59 -4.09 -2.28
C LEU A 47 -1.69 -3.58 -1.17
N GLY A 48 -2.22 -2.86 -0.19
CA GLY A 48 -1.48 -2.52 1.02
C GLY A 48 -1.05 -3.77 1.78
N ILE A 49 -1.98 -4.71 2.02
CA ILE A 49 -1.69 -6.01 2.65
C ILE A 49 -0.65 -6.78 1.82
N LEU A 50 -0.84 -6.84 0.51
CA LEU A 50 0.06 -7.55 -0.38
C LEU A 50 1.46 -6.92 -0.38
N GLY A 51 1.56 -5.60 -0.45
CA GLY A 51 2.82 -4.85 -0.45
C GLY A 51 3.57 -4.98 0.87
N THR A 52 2.85 -4.96 1.99
CA THR A 52 3.44 -5.18 3.32
C THR A 52 3.96 -6.61 3.45
N ALA A 53 3.20 -7.62 2.99
CA ALA A 53 3.65 -9.01 3.00
C ALA A 53 4.85 -9.23 2.06
N PHE A 54 4.79 -8.72 0.83
CA PHE A 54 5.88 -8.86 -0.14
C PHE A 54 7.16 -8.17 0.31
N ALA A 55 7.07 -6.97 0.90
CA ALA A 55 8.27 -6.28 1.38
C ALA A 55 8.90 -6.99 2.59
N SER A 56 8.08 -7.55 3.47
CA SER A 56 8.55 -8.28 4.64
C SER A 56 9.15 -9.64 4.28
N TYR A 57 8.41 -10.47 3.53
CA TYR A 57 8.90 -11.78 3.07
C TYR A 57 10.02 -11.63 2.04
N GLY A 58 9.92 -10.68 1.12
CA GLY A 58 10.95 -10.38 0.14
C GLY A 58 12.24 -9.88 0.78
N GLY A 59 12.14 -9.04 1.82
CA GLY A 59 13.29 -8.59 2.59
C GLY A 59 13.99 -9.72 3.36
N GLN A 60 13.23 -10.67 3.90
CA GLN A 60 13.77 -11.86 4.54
C GLN A 60 14.38 -12.84 3.52
N ALA A 61 13.72 -13.06 2.39
CA ALA A 61 14.21 -13.93 1.32
C ALA A 61 15.49 -13.39 0.65
N ALA A 62 15.62 -12.07 0.53
CA ALA A 62 16.83 -11.41 0.05
C ALA A 62 17.96 -11.35 1.10
N GLY A 63 17.73 -11.86 2.32
CA GLY A 63 18.71 -11.81 3.41
C GLY A 63 19.01 -10.41 3.93
N LEU A 64 18.13 -9.43 3.65
CA LEU A 64 18.35 -8.04 4.05
C LEU A 64 18.19 -7.88 5.57
N PHE A 65 17.16 -8.49 6.16
CA PHE A 65 16.80 -8.34 7.58
C PHE A 65 16.28 -9.66 8.17
N THR A 66 16.46 -9.87 9.48
CA THR A 66 15.90 -11.00 10.24
C THR A 66 14.50 -10.69 10.78
N ALA A 67 13.70 -11.74 10.98
CA ALA A 67 12.36 -11.63 11.53
C ALA A 67 12.37 -11.00 12.94
N GLY A 68 11.52 -9.99 13.16
CA GLY A 68 11.39 -9.26 14.41
C GLY A 68 12.20 -7.97 14.49
N GLN A 69 13.07 -7.69 13.51
CA GLN A 69 13.85 -6.44 13.49
C GLN A 69 13.01 -5.23 13.09
N MET A 70 13.36 -4.04 13.59
CA MET A 70 12.72 -2.78 13.20
C MET A 70 12.76 -2.52 11.68
N LEU A 71 13.76 -3.04 10.95
CA LEU A 71 13.80 -2.92 9.49
C LEU A 71 12.76 -3.78 8.77
N GLU A 72 12.32 -4.90 9.37
CA GLU A 72 11.17 -5.65 8.88
C GLU A 72 9.91 -4.76 8.96
N TRP A 73 9.76 -3.97 10.03
CA TRP A 73 8.65 -3.02 10.19
C TRP A 73 8.74 -1.85 9.22
N GLY A 74 9.92 -1.27 9.05
CA GLY A 74 10.14 -0.20 8.07
C GLY A 74 9.81 -0.64 6.65
N SER A 75 10.35 -1.78 6.21
CA SER A 75 10.11 -2.31 4.86
C SER A 75 8.64 -2.67 4.63
N ALA A 76 7.97 -3.27 5.62
CA ALA A 76 6.56 -3.60 5.57
C ALA A 76 5.65 -2.37 5.41
N ILE A 77 5.93 -1.28 6.16
CA ILE A 77 5.20 -0.01 6.06
C ILE A 77 5.43 0.63 4.69
N VAL A 78 6.70 0.74 4.29
CA VAL A 78 7.10 1.36 3.01
C VAL A 78 6.51 0.59 1.84
N GLY A 79 6.56 -0.74 1.85
CA GLY A 79 6.01 -1.61 0.81
C GLY A 79 4.50 -1.54 0.68
N GLY A 80 3.77 -1.59 1.79
CA GLY A 80 2.31 -1.45 1.78
C GLY A 80 1.86 -0.10 1.26
N PHE A 81 2.55 0.96 1.66
CA PHE A 81 2.24 2.31 1.20
C PHE A 81 2.58 2.53 -0.27
N LEU A 82 3.78 2.12 -0.72
CA LEU A 82 4.22 2.26 -2.12
C LEU A 82 3.30 1.52 -3.08
N LEU A 83 2.97 0.26 -2.79
CA LEU A 83 2.16 -0.55 -3.71
C LEU A 83 0.74 0.01 -3.85
N SER A 84 0.16 0.47 -2.73
CA SER A 84 -1.15 1.14 -2.70
C SER A 84 -1.12 2.47 -3.45
N ALA A 85 -0.08 3.28 -3.25
CA ALA A 85 0.08 4.57 -3.91
C ALA A 85 0.28 4.43 -5.43
N ILE A 86 1.11 3.46 -5.87
CA ILE A 86 1.33 3.15 -7.30
C ILE A 86 0.02 2.68 -7.95
N TYR A 87 -0.75 1.84 -7.27
CA TYR A 87 -2.05 1.41 -7.80
C TYR A 87 -3.01 2.57 -7.97
N LEU A 88 -3.12 3.44 -6.98
CA LEU A 88 -3.97 4.62 -7.07
C LEU A 88 -3.50 5.58 -8.18
N LEU A 89 -2.20 5.65 -8.45
CA LEU A 89 -1.63 6.41 -9.55
C LEU A 89 -1.99 5.78 -10.92
N ILE A 90 -1.82 4.46 -11.09
CA ILE A 90 -2.08 3.77 -12.36
C ILE A 90 -3.59 3.68 -12.66
N SER A 91 -4.42 3.39 -11.65
CA SER A 91 -5.88 3.31 -11.78
C SER A 91 -6.53 4.65 -12.15
N THR A 92 -5.77 5.74 -12.20
CA THR A 92 -6.23 7.07 -12.64
C THR A 92 -5.85 7.42 -14.09
N LYS A 93 -5.20 6.51 -14.84
CA LYS A 93 -5.03 6.61 -16.30
C LYS A 93 -6.29 6.15 -17.02
#